data_AF-A0A5M9HZ11-F1
#
_entry.id   AF-A0A5M9HZ11-F1
#
_cell.length_a   1.000
_cell.length_b   1.000
_cell.length_c   1.000
_cell.angle_alpha   90.00
_cell.angle_beta   90.00
_cell.angle_gamma   90.00
#
_symmetry.space_group_name_H-M   'P 1'
#
loop_
_entity.id
_entity.type
_entity.pdbx_description
1 polymer ?
#
loop_
_entity_poly.entity_id
_entity_poly.type
_entity_poly.pdbx_seq_one_letter_code
_entity_poly.pdbx_strand_id
1 'polypeptide(L)'
;MDMENERIIKEYIEGDTVYEMVLKDRPLEECLRQVKEMCRLLYAADMNIDYFPTNFIMCDGVLYYVDYECNRYMEEWNFENWGVKYWSKTPEFFKYVEEHP
;
A
#
# COMPACT_ATOMS: atom_id res chain seq x y z
N MET A 1 30.21 -10.58 -13.49
CA MET A 1 29.25 -9.79 -12.71
C MET A 1 28.21 -9.36 -13.71
N ASP A 2 27.08 -10.07 -13.71
CA ASP A 2 26.02 -9.88 -14.70
C ASP A 2 24.99 -8.91 -14.11
N MET A 3 24.85 -7.75 -14.75
CA MET A 3 23.84 -6.73 -14.42
C MET A 3 22.52 -6.99 -15.18
N GLU A 4 22.20 -8.26 -15.45
CA GLU A 4 21.18 -8.62 -16.46
C GLU A 4 19.78 -8.94 -15.93
N ASN A 5 19.53 -8.96 -14.63
CA ASN A 5 18.16 -9.14 -14.13
C ASN A 5 18.02 -8.57 -12.72
N GLU A 6 17.46 -7.37 -12.58
CA GLU A 6 16.87 -6.88 -11.31
C GLU A 6 15.62 -7.70 -10.96
N ARG A 7 15.77 -9.02 -10.82
CA ARG A 7 14.70 -9.91 -10.36
C ARG A 7 14.80 -9.99 -8.84
N ILE A 8 14.14 -9.06 -8.16
CA ILE A 8 13.80 -9.25 -6.75
C ILE A 8 12.87 -10.46 -6.71
N ILE A 9 13.32 -11.56 -6.10
CA ILE A 9 12.46 -12.69 -5.78
C ILE A 9 11.53 -12.21 -4.68
N LYS A 10 10.33 -11.74 -5.05
CA LYS A 10 9.26 -11.47 -4.10
C LYS A 10 8.77 -12.82 -3.60
N GLU A 11 9.06 -13.17 -2.35
CA GLU A 11 8.39 -14.29 -1.70
C GLU A 11 6.87 -14.04 -1.81
N TYR A 12 6.12 -15.02 -2.27
CA TYR A 12 4.67 -14.90 -2.33
C TYR A 12 4.15 -14.87 -0.89
N ILE A 13 3.61 -13.73 -0.48
CA ILE A 13 2.96 -13.57 0.81
C ILE A 13 1.51 -14.04 0.65
N GLU A 14 1.13 -15.12 1.32
CA GLU A 14 -0.24 -15.63 1.34
C GLU A 14 -1.18 -14.63 2.04
N GLY A 15 -1.91 -13.82 1.29
CA GLY A 15 -2.84 -12.85 1.84
C GLY A 15 -3.59 -12.07 0.75
N ASP A 16 -4.71 -11.46 1.13
CA ASP A 16 -5.37 -10.51 0.25
C ASP A 16 -4.62 -9.18 0.27
N THR A 17 -4.50 -8.56 -0.90
CA THR A 17 -4.08 -7.15 -0.96
C THR A 17 -5.12 -6.26 -0.29
N VAL A 18 -4.71 -5.09 0.22
CA VAL A 18 -5.66 -4.09 0.75
C VAL A 18 -6.67 -3.69 -0.33
N TYR A 19 -6.26 -3.64 -1.60
CA TYR A 19 -7.15 -3.43 -2.74
C TYR A 19 -8.29 -4.46 -2.80
N GLU A 20 -7.95 -5.75 -2.75
CA GLU A 20 -8.94 -6.83 -2.74
C GLU A 20 -9.82 -6.81 -1.51
N MET A 21 -9.28 -6.42 -0.35
CA MET A 21 -10.05 -6.26 0.87
C MET A 21 -11.11 -5.15 0.71
N VAL A 22 -10.76 -4.00 0.12
CA VAL A 22 -11.71 -2.92 -0.18
C VAL A 22 -12.78 -3.38 -1.18
N LEU A 23 -12.38 -4.09 -2.25
CA LEU A 23 -13.31 -4.64 -3.25
C LEU A 23 -14.34 -5.60 -2.62
N LYS A 24 -13.86 -6.51 -1.76
CA LYS A 24 -14.65 -7.59 -1.15
C LYS A 24 -15.37 -7.17 0.14
N ASP A 25 -15.42 -5.88 0.47
CA ASP A 25 -15.99 -5.34 1.72
C ASP A 25 -15.43 -6.02 2.98
N ARG A 26 -14.12 -6.31 3.00
CA ARG A 26 -13.46 -6.90 4.17
C ARG A 26 -13.08 -5.83 5.20
N PRO A 27 -13.01 -6.20 6.50
CA PRO A 27 -12.56 -5.29 7.56
C PRO A 27 -11.11 -4.80 7.32
N LEU A 28 -10.88 -3.50 7.50
CA LEU A 28 -9.62 -2.81 7.19
C LEU A 28 -9.00 -2.11 8.41
N GLU A 29 -9.61 -2.23 9.59
CA GLU A 29 -9.22 -1.55 10.82
C GLU A 29 -7.75 -1.84 11.16
N GLU A 30 -7.34 -3.10 11.02
CA GLU A 30 -5.99 -3.53 11.33
C GLU A 30 -4.97 -3.04 10.29
N CYS A 31 -5.34 -3.06 9.00
CA CYS A 31 -4.52 -2.47 7.94
C CYS A 31 -4.29 -0.97 8.18
N LEU A 32 -5.37 -0.25 8.48
CA LEU A 32 -5.32 1.20 8.76
C LEU A 32 -4.52 1.51 10.03
N ARG A 33 -4.56 0.65 11.04
CA ARG A 33 -3.75 0.80 12.25
C ARG A 33 -2.27 0.64 11.94
N GLN A 34 -1.90 -0.39 11.18
CA GLN A 34 -0.50 -0.68 10.86
C GLN A 34 0.10 0.34 9.88
N VAL A 35 -0.63 0.74 8.83
CA VAL A 35 -0.12 1.74 7.87
C VAL A 35 0.14 3.08 8.55
N LYS A 36 -0.69 3.50 9.52
CA LYS A 36 -0.46 4.72 10.29
C LYS A 36 0.79 4.65 11.15
N GLU A 37 1.11 3.48 11.70
CA GLU A 37 2.36 3.28 12.44
C GLU A 37 3.58 3.32 11.49
N MET A 38 3.45 2.75 10.29
CA MET A 38 4.48 2.88 9.25
C MET A 38 4.70 4.34 8.86
N CYS A 39 3.62 5.10 8.61
CA CYS A 39 3.68 6.54 8.33
C CYS A 39 4.41 7.30 9.43
N ARG A 40 4.11 7.02 10.71
CA ARG A 40 4.78 7.67 11.85
C ARG A 40 6.30 7.48 11.81
N LEU A 41 6.78 6.29 11.43
CA LEU A 41 8.21 6.00 11.31
C LEU A 41 8.83 6.64 10.07
N LEU A 42 8.15 6.57 8.93
CA LEU A 42 8.62 7.08 7.64
C LEU A 42 8.69 8.61 7.62
N TYR A 43 7.66 9.29 8.14
CA TYR A 43 7.60 10.75 8.17
C TYR A 43 8.68 11.33 9.08
N ALA A 44 8.99 10.66 10.20
CA ALA A 44 10.09 11.03 11.08
C ALA A 44 11.47 10.89 10.40
N ALA A 45 11.56 10.08 9.35
CA ALA A 45 12.76 9.88 8.55
C ALA A 45 12.80 10.73 7.26
N ASP A 46 11.86 11.67 7.05
CA ASP A 46 11.69 12.44 5.79
C ASP A 46 11.48 11.53 4.56
N MET A 47 10.77 10.41 4.74
CA MET A 47 10.48 9.41 3.70
C MET A 47 8.98 9.25 3.44
N ASN A 48 8.66 8.91 2.19
CA ASN A 48 7.35 8.44 1.72
C ASN A 48 7.50 7.11 0.99
N ILE A 49 6.41 6.35 0.91
CA ILE A 49 6.26 5.14 0.12
C ILE A 49 4.99 5.25 -0.74
N ASP A 50 4.81 4.38 -1.73
CA ASP A 50 3.56 4.35 -2.48
C ASP A 50 2.44 3.69 -1.66
N TYR A 51 1.47 4.51 -1.25
CA TYR A 51 0.33 4.10 -0.46
C TYR A 51 -0.80 3.44 -1.26
N PHE A 52 -0.59 3.10 -2.53
CA PHE A 52 -1.63 2.44 -3.32
C PHE A 52 -1.96 1.04 -2.76
N PRO A 53 -3.25 0.65 -2.61
CA PRO A 53 -3.65 -0.54 -1.84
C PRO A 53 -3.14 -1.88 -2.37
N THR A 54 -2.75 -1.99 -3.64
CA THR A 54 -2.16 -3.23 -4.19
C THR A 54 -0.76 -3.49 -3.66
N ASN A 55 -0.08 -2.45 -3.18
CA ASN A 55 1.28 -2.54 -2.64
C ASN A 55 1.31 -3.08 -1.20
N PHE A 56 0.14 -3.36 -0.62
CA PHE A 56 -0.02 -3.83 0.75
C PHE A 56 -0.75 -5.16 0.78
N ILE A 57 -0.16 -6.16 1.46
CA ILE A 57 -0.75 -7.48 1.67
C ILE A 57 -0.98 -7.70 3.15
N MET A 58 -2.20 -8.12 3.52
CA MET A 58 -2.53 -8.50 4.89
C MET A 58 -2.41 -10.02 5.04
N CYS A 59 -1.44 -10.48 5.82
CA CYS A 59 -1.13 -11.90 6.03
C CYS A 59 -0.93 -12.17 7.53
N ASP A 60 -1.70 -13.10 8.09
CA ASP A 60 -1.61 -13.53 9.50
C ASP A 60 -1.56 -12.37 10.52
N GLY A 61 -2.34 -11.31 10.29
CA GLY A 61 -2.39 -10.17 11.18
C GLY A 61 -1.26 -9.14 10.96
N VAL A 62 -0.43 -9.29 9.94
CA VAL A 62 0.68 -8.38 9.61
C VAL A 62 0.47 -7.78 8.23
N LEU A 63 0.63 -6.47 8.14
CA LEU A 63 0.56 -5.70 6.91
C LEU A 63 1.96 -5.58 6.30
N TYR A 64 2.14 -6.12 5.10
CA TYR A 64 3.39 -6.09 4.36
C TYR A 64 3.33 -5.08 3.23
N TYR A 65 4.32 -4.20 3.12
CA TYR A 65 4.56 -3.37 1.94
C TYR A 65 5.52 -4.09 0.99
N VAL A 66 5.07 -4.36 -0.25
CA VAL A 66 5.76 -5.26 -1.18
C VAL A 66 6.36 -4.58 -2.42
N ASP A 67 6.21 -3.26 -2.51
CA ASP A 67 6.70 -2.48 -3.64
C ASP A 67 8.13 -1.96 -3.39
N TYR A 68 8.56 -1.86 -2.12
CA TYR A 68 9.93 -1.52 -1.68
C TYR A 68 10.49 -0.20 -2.23
N GLU A 69 9.65 0.64 -2.84
CA GLU A 69 10.03 1.97 -3.30
C GLU A 69 9.93 2.98 -2.16
N CYS A 70 10.97 3.81 -2.01
CA CYS A 70 11.00 4.89 -1.04
C CYS A 70 11.39 6.19 -1.73
N ASN A 71 10.65 7.25 -1.43
CA ASN A 71 10.85 8.57 -1.96
C ASN A 71 11.02 9.58 -0.82
N ARG A 72 11.48 10.78 -1.15
CA ARG A 72 11.49 11.88 -0.18
C ARG A 72 10.07 12.22 0.24
N TYR A 73 9.88 12.52 1.53
CA TYR A 73 8.58 12.93 2.04
C TYR A 73 8.05 14.16 1.32
N MET A 74 6.78 14.08 0.93
CA MET A 74 5.99 15.17 0.38
C MET A 74 4.57 15.04 0.92
N GLU A 75 4.04 16.12 1.50
CA GLU A 75 2.72 16.11 2.14
C GLU A 75 1.60 15.74 1.15
N GLU A 76 1.68 16.18 -0.10
CA GLU A 76 0.67 15.86 -1.13
C GLU A 76 0.55 14.36 -1.43
N TRP A 77 1.65 13.60 -1.29
CA TRP A 77 1.74 12.17 -1.59
C TRP A 77 1.72 11.28 -0.34
N ASN A 78 1.45 11.87 0.83
CA ASN A 78 1.37 11.12 2.07
C ASN A 78 0.07 10.29 2.14
N PHE A 79 -0.04 9.45 3.16
CA PHE A 79 -1.21 8.58 3.32
C PHE A 79 -2.51 9.38 3.48
N GLU A 80 -2.49 10.45 4.27
CA GLU A 80 -3.67 11.25 4.62
C GLU A 80 -4.24 12.05 3.43
N ASN A 81 -3.39 12.57 2.55
CA ASN A 81 -3.79 13.40 1.42
C ASN A 81 -4.01 12.61 0.12
N TRP A 82 -3.29 11.49 -0.05
CA TRP A 82 -3.36 10.68 -1.26
C TRP A 82 -3.79 9.24 -1.00
N GLY A 83 -3.10 8.51 -0.13
CA GLY A 83 -3.32 7.07 0.09
C GLY A 83 -4.76 6.72 0.49
N VAL A 84 -5.35 7.48 1.42
CA VAL A 84 -6.70 7.25 1.99
C VAL A 84 -7.80 7.19 0.91
N LYS A 85 -7.57 7.85 -0.23
CA LYS A 85 -8.51 7.84 -1.37
C LYS A 85 -8.74 6.45 -1.92
N TYR A 86 -7.82 5.51 -1.75
CA TYR A 86 -7.94 4.17 -2.31
C TYR A 86 -8.15 3.08 -1.25
N TRP A 87 -8.05 3.42 0.04
CA TRP A 87 -8.21 2.48 1.16
C TRP A 87 -9.67 2.33 1.64
N SER A 88 -10.60 2.84 0.84
CA SER A 88 -12.04 2.71 1.04
C SER A 88 -12.77 2.89 -0.29
N LYS A 89 -14.08 2.62 -0.32
CA LYS A 89 -14.95 2.75 -1.50
C LYS A 89 -15.28 4.21 -1.85
N THR A 90 -14.25 5.00 -2.09
CA THR A 90 -14.36 6.39 -2.56
C THR A 90 -14.71 6.43 -4.06
N PRO A 91 -15.14 7.59 -4.58
CA PRO A 91 -15.26 7.78 -6.03
C PRO A 91 -13.96 7.51 -6.80
N GLU A 92 -12.81 7.91 -6.26
CA GLU A 92 -11.49 7.69 -6.87
C GLU A 92 -11.17 6.20 -6.99
N PHE A 93 -11.48 5.43 -5.95
CA PHE A 93 -11.31 3.98 -5.96
C PHE A 93 -12.18 3.32 -7.02
N PHE A 94 -13.47 3.64 -7.06
CA PHE A 94 -14.37 3.06 -8.07
C PHE A 94 -13.98 3.42 -9.49
N LYS A 95 -13.58 4.68 -9.72
CA LYS A 95 -13.07 5.10 -11.02
C LYS A 95 -11.87 4.24 -11.44
N TYR A 96 -10.93 3.98 -10.54
CA TYR A 96 -9.80 3.10 -10.83
C TYR A 96 -10.24 1.67 -11.18
N VAL A 97 -11.19 1.11 -10.42
CA VAL A 97 -11.75 -0.24 -10.67
C VAL A 97 -12.44 -0.31 -12.04
N GLU A 98 -13.18 0.72 -12.44
CA GLU A 98 -13.85 0.78 -13.74
C GLU A 98 -12.86 0.90 -14.91
N GLU A 99 -11.75 1.63 -14.70
CA GLU A 99 -10.69 1.78 -15.69
C GLU A 99 -9.78 0.54 -15.79
N HIS A 100 -9.74 -0.32 -14.76
CA HIS A 100 -8.85 -1.49 -14.66
C HIS A 100 -9.61 -2.76 -14.18
N PRO A 101 -10.46 -3.36 -15.04
CA PRO A 101 -11.24 -4.57 -14.72
C PRO A 101 -10.43 -5.89 -14.70
#